data_AF-A0A1I7IN80-F1
#
_entry.id   AF-A0A1I7IN80-F1
#
_cell.length_a   1.000
_cell.length_b   1.000
_cell.length_c   1.000
_cell.angle_alpha   90.00
_cell.angle_beta   90.00
_cell.angle_gamma   90.00
#
_symmetry.space_group_name_H-M   'P 1'
#
loop_
_entity.id
_entity.type
_entity.pdbx_description
1 polymer ?
#
loop_
_entity_poly.entity_id
_entity_poly.type
_entity_poly.pdbx_seq_one_letter_code
_entity_poly.pdbx_strand_id
1 'polypeptide(L)'
;MELAKFKALHERFSREDLPEEARESEEYEAYVDAIHEDEACYTWATTEKLNNKGFDYESYCCLMMADKVFQSQDEEGETKQGDPDVIINKWDEGLYGIPIHDGSVSMVVINYCPWCGTKL
;
A
#
# COMPACT_ATOMS: atom_id res chain seq x y z
N MET A 1 -14.73 -11.91 1.19
CA MET A 1 -15.57 -11.99 -0.04
C MET A 1 -14.98 -13.09 -0.92
N GLU A 2 -15.76 -13.82 -1.73
CA GLU A 2 -15.16 -14.76 -2.69
C GLU A 2 -14.21 -14.03 -3.66
N LEU A 3 -12.97 -14.51 -3.78
CA LEU A 3 -11.92 -13.83 -4.55
C LEU A 3 -12.31 -13.59 -6.01
N ALA A 4 -13.04 -14.51 -6.64
CA ALA A 4 -13.50 -14.32 -8.02
C ALA A 4 -14.47 -13.13 -8.16
N LYS A 5 -15.37 -12.94 -7.18
CA LYS A 5 -16.27 -11.77 -7.14
C LYS A 5 -15.47 -10.50 -6.90
N PHE A 6 -14.51 -10.56 -5.97
CA PHE A 6 -13.63 -9.43 -5.69
C PHE A 6 -12.89 -8.95 -6.94
N LYS A 7 -12.29 -9.84 -7.73
CA LYS A 7 -11.58 -9.49 -8.98
C LYS A 7 -12.46 -8.72 -9.97
N ALA A 8 -13.70 -9.17 -10.16
CA ALA A 8 -14.65 -8.48 -11.03
C ALA A 8 -15.02 -7.08 -10.50
N LEU A 9 -15.15 -6.92 -9.17
CA LEU A 9 -15.34 -5.61 -8.57
C LEU A 9 -14.09 -4.73 -8.65
N HIS A 10 -12.90 -5.30 -8.51
CA HIS A 10 -11.62 -4.59 -8.61
C HIS A 10 -11.45 -3.95 -9.99
N GLU A 11 -11.73 -4.65 -11.09
CA GLU A 11 -11.69 -4.09 -12.45
C GLU A 11 -12.61 -2.87 -12.66
N ARG A 12 -13.69 -2.81 -11.88
CA ARG A 12 -14.67 -1.72 -11.91
C ARG A 12 -14.25 -0.57 -10.99
N PHE A 13 -13.86 -0.89 -9.76
CA PHE A 13 -13.70 0.06 -8.65
C PHE A 13 -12.26 0.45 -8.31
N SER A 14 -11.25 -0.07 -9.01
CA SER A 14 -9.85 0.37 -8.84
C SER A 14 -9.50 1.66 -9.60
N ARG A 15 -10.44 2.22 -10.35
CA ARG A 15 -10.25 3.41 -11.19
C ARG A 15 -10.25 4.68 -10.34
N GLU A 16 -9.41 5.65 -10.70
CA GLU A 16 -9.35 6.94 -10.00
C GLU A 16 -10.62 7.79 -10.21
N ASP A 17 -11.21 7.71 -11.41
CA ASP A 17 -12.33 8.52 -11.89
C ASP A 17 -13.71 7.86 -11.66
N LEU A 18 -13.94 7.34 -10.45
CA LEU A 18 -15.24 6.76 -10.10
C LEU A 18 -16.32 7.83 -9.85
N PRO A 19 -17.53 7.68 -10.43
CA PRO A 19 -18.68 8.50 -10.09
C PRO A 19 -19.03 8.42 -8.60
N GLU A 20 -19.54 9.50 -8.03
CA GLU A 20 -19.92 9.58 -6.61
C GLU A 20 -20.98 8.51 -6.27
N GLU A 21 -21.98 8.31 -7.13
CA GLU A 21 -23.03 7.31 -6.89
C GLU A 21 -22.47 5.88 -6.87
N ALA A 22 -21.35 5.63 -7.57
CA ALA A 22 -20.68 4.35 -7.53
C ALA A 22 -19.94 4.15 -6.20
N ARG A 23 -19.33 5.20 -5.64
CA ARG A 23 -18.63 5.18 -4.34
C ARG A 23 -19.58 5.04 -3.16
N GLU A 24 -20.81 5.51 -3.29
CA GLU A 24 -21.85 5.38 -2.26
C GLU A 24 -22.61 4.04 -2.32
N SER A 25 -22.30 3.18 -3.29
CA SER A 25 -22.99 1.91 -3.46
C SER A 25 -22.55 0.86 -2.43
N GLU A 26 -23.49 0.02 -1.98
CA GLU A 26 -23.20 -1.14 -1.11
C GLU A 26 -22.17 -2.11 -1.76
N GLU A 27 -22.12 -2.17 -3.09
CA GLU A 27 -21.12 -2.98 -3.81
C GLU A 27 -19.70 -2.43 -3.64
N TYR A 28 -19.55 -1.10 -3.63
CA TYR A 28 -18.26 -0.45 -3.41
C TYR A 28 -17.80 -0.61 -1.97
N GLU A 29 -18.70 -0.44 -1.00
CA GLU A 29 -18.43 -0.71 0.42
C GLU A 29 -17.95 -2.14 0.61
N ALA A 30 -18.68 -3.14 0.09
CA ALA A 30 -18.26 -4.54 0.18
C ALA A 30 -16.91 -4.81 -0.49
N TYR A 31 -16.58 -4.09 -1.56
CA TYR A 31 -15.28 -4.17 -2.21
C TYR A 31 -14.16 -3.58 -1.34
N VAL A 32 -14.38 -2.42 -0.73
CA VAL A 32 -13.44 -1.77 0.20
C VAL A 32 -13.20 -2.65 1.42
N ASP A 33 -14.26 -3.20 2.02
CA ASP A 33 -14.17 -4.12 3.15
C ASP A 33 -13.36 -5.36 2.80
N ALA A 34 -13.57 -5.92 1.60
CA ALA A 34 -12.78 -7.06 1.15
C ALA A 34 -11.29 -6.72 1.02
N ILE A 35 -10.92 -5.50 0.61
CA ILE A 35 -9.50 -5.09 0.57
C ILE A 35 -8.89 -5.05 1.97
N HIS A 36 -9.64 -4.60 2.98
CA HIS A 36 -9.10 -4.36 4.32
C HIS A 36 -9.19 -5.58 5.24
N GLU A 37 -10.21 -6.41 5.08
CA GLU A 37 -10.53 -7.47 6.04
C GLU A 37 -10.22 -8.88 5.51
N ASP A 38 -10.12 -9.06 4.18
CA ASP A 38 -9.88 -10.36 3.56
C ASP A 38 -8.44 -10.47 3.04
N GLU A 39 -7.64 -11.29 3.70
CA GLU A 39 -6.21 -11.47 3.40
C GLU A 39 -5.96 -11.88 1.94
N ALA A 40 -6.83 -12.72 1.36
CA ALA A 40 -6.65 -13.20 -0.01
C ALA A 40 -6.94 -12.08 -1.02
N CYS A 41 -7.97 -11.27 -0.76
CA CYS A 41 -8.30 -10.11 -1.58
C CYS A 41 -7.22 -9.03 -1.49
N TYR A 42 -6.79 -8.68 -0.27
CA TYR A 42 -5.67 -7.75 -0.04
C TYR A 42 -4.41 -8.20 -0.78
N THR A 43 -4.02 -9.46 -0.57
CA THR A 43 -2.80 -10.04 -1.15
C THR A 43 -2.85 -9.96 -2.66
N TRP A 44 -3.93 -10.41 -3.28
CA TRP A 44 -4.06 -10.41 -4.72
C TRP A 44 -4.03 -8.98 -5.30
N ALA A 45 -4.82 -8.05 -4.75
CA ALA A 45 -4.89 -6.68 -5.25
C ALA A 45 -3.54 -5.96 -5.13
N THR A 46 -2.86 -6.15 -4.00
CA THR A 46 -1.57 -5.52 -3.74
C THR A 46 -0.48 -6.10 -4.64
N THR A 47 -0.42 -7.42 -4.79
CA THR A 47 0.52 -8.08 -5.71
C THR A 47 0.27 -7.65 -7.16
N GLU A 48 -0.99 -7.55 -7.60
CA GLU A 48 -1.31 -7.06 -8.95
C GLU A 48 -0.79 -5.63 -9.17
N LYS A 49 -1.10 -4.72 -8.23
CA LYS A 49 -0.65 -3.33 -8.27
C LYS A 49 0.88 -3.22 -8.36
N LEU A 50 1.61 -3.94 -7.52
CA LEU A 50 3.08 -3.87 -7.46
C LEU A 50 3.72 -4.48 -8.72
N ASN A 51 3.18 -5.59 -9.24
CA ASN A 51 3.61 -6.19 -10.49
C ASN A 51 3.40 -5.24 -11.68
N ASN A 52 2.22 -4.61 -11.77
CA ASN A 52 1.89 -3.66 -12.84
C ASN A 52 2.83 -2.45 -12.87
N LYS A 53 3.42 -2.10 -11.71
CA LYS A 53 4.38 -1.01 -11.55
C LYS A 53 5.85 -1.46 -11.61
N GLY A 54 6.10 -2.77 -11.78
CA GLY A 54 7.45 -3.33 -11.83
C GLY A 54 8.24 -3.18 -10.52
N PHE A 55 7.55 -3.07 -9.39
CA PHE A 55 8.17 -2.89 -8.08
C PHE A 55 8.64 -4.24 -7.52
N ASP A 56 9.89 -4.31 -7.07
CA ASP A 56 10.49 -5.54 -6.47
C ASP A 56 10.02 -5.76 -5.03
N TYR A 57 8.75 -6.16 -4.89
CA TYR A 57 8.13 -6.41 -3.59
C TYR A 57 8.65 -7.66 -2.89
N GLU A 58 9.26 -8.61 -3.62
CA GLU A 58 9.80 -9.85 -3.07
C GLU A 58 11.07 -9.61 -2.23
N SER A 59 11.76 -8.49 -2.47
CA SER A 59 12.91 -8.06 -1.66
C SER A 59 12.55 -7.62 -0.22
N TYR A 60 11.26 -7.50 0.10
CA TYR A 60 10.77 -7.06 1.40
C TYR A 60 10.30 -8.22 2.27
N CYS A 61 10.36 -8.02 3.59
CA CYS A 61 10.01 -9.05 4.58
C CYS A 61 8.53 -9.49 4.55
N CYS A 62 7.63 -8.66 4.02
CA CYS A 62 6.23 -8.99 3.81
C CYS A 62 5.60 -8.01 2.80
N LEU A 63 4.46 -8.42 2.26
CA LEU A 63 3.72 -7.62 1.26
C LEU A 63 3.27 -6.26 1.80
N MET A 64 2.86 -6.19 3.06
CA MET A 64 2.45 -4.93 3.70
C MET A 64 3.60 -3.94 3.79
N MET A 65 4.82 -4.41 4.10
CA MET A 65 6.02 -3.55 4.11
C MET A 65 6.32 -3.03 2.69
N ALA A 66 6.30 -3.92 1.70
CA ALA A 66 6.50 -3.54 0.30
C ALA A 66 5.46 -2.50 -0.16
N ASP A 67 4.19 -2.71 0.18
CA ASP A 67 3.08 -1.82 -0.16
C ASP A 67 3.25 -0.42 0.44
N LYS A 68 3.66 -0.33 1.72
CA LYS A 68 3.87 0.97 2.37
C LYS A 68 5.08 1.72 1.84
N VAL A 69 6.18 1.01 1.54
CA VAL A 69 7.35 1.64 0.88
C VAL A 69 7.02 2.04 -0.56
N PHE A 70 6.23 1.26 -1.28
CA PHE A 70 5.76 1.67 -2.61
C PHE A 70 4.90 2.94 -2.54
N GLN A 71 4.00 3.04 -1.56
CA GLN A 71 3.18 4.24 -1.35
C GLN A 71 4.02 5.49 -1.06
N SER A 72 5.15 5.32 -0.37
CA SER A 72 6.07 6.43 -0.09
C SER A 72 6.82 6.96 -1.29
N GLN A 73 6.83 6.25 -2.41
CA GLN A 73 7.60 6.64 -3.58
C GLN A 73 6.74 7.38 -4.61
N ASP A 74 7.32 8.36 -5.28
CA ASP A 74 6.76 8.99 -6.47
C ASP A 74 7.03 8.18 -7.75
N GLU A 75 6.69 8.73 -8.90
CA GLU A 75 6.86 8.05 -10.20
C GLU A 75 8.34 7.82 -10.57
N GLU A 76 9.25 8.58 -9.98
CA GLU A 76 10.70 8.47 -10.20
C GLU A 76 11.35 7.52 -9.18
N GLY A 77 10.58 7.02 -8.20
CA GLY A 77 11.07 6.17 -7.11
C GLY A 77 11.61 6.96 -5.93
N GLU A 78 11.47 8.29 -5.95
CA GLU A 78 11.95 9.18 -4.91
C GLU A 78 10.93 9.26 -3.76
N THR A 79 11.43 9.54 -2.55
CA THR A 79 10.57 9.63 -1.38
C THR A 79 9.67 10.86 -1.44
N LYS A 80 8.35 10.64 -1.43
CA LYS A 80 7.34 11.70 -1.30
C LYS A 80 7.51 12.44 0.02
N GLN A 81 7.72 13.75 -0.04
CA GLN A 81 7.81 14.61 1.13
C GLN A 81 6.48 15.31 1.38
N GLY A 82 6.09 15.40 2.66
CA GLY A 82 4.91 16.16 3.08
C GLY A 82 3.56 15.48 2.85
N ASP A 83 3.56 14.22 2.39
CA ASP A 83 2.34 13.42 2.24
C ASP A 83 2.01 12.72 3.58
N PRO A 84 0.92 13.11 4.28
CA PRO A 84 0.55 12.54 5.58
C PRO A 84 0.08 11.08 5.51
N ASP A 85 -0.22 10.56 4.30
CA ASP A 85 -0.63 9.16 4.11
C ASP A 85 0.58 8.20 4.06
N VAL A 86 1.80 8.75 4.00
CA VAL A 86 3.04 7.98 3.97
C VAL A 86 3.45 7.55 5.38
N ILE A 87 3.23 6.26 5.68
CA ILE A 87 3.47 5.69 7.01
C ILE A 87 4.91 5.18 7.19
N ILE A 88 5.53 4.63 6.14
CA ILE A 88 6.89 4.05 6.18
C ILE A 88 7.67 4.46 4.93
N ASN A 89 8.92 4.88 5.13
CA ASN A 89 9.90 5.11 4.07
C ASN A 89 11.09 4.15 4.21
N LYS A 90 11.79 3.95 3.09
CA LYS A 90 13.10 3.28 3.02
C LYS A 90 14.14 4.24 2.44
N TRP A 91 15.25 4.45 3.13
CA TRP A 91 16.38 5.25 2.65
C TRP A 91 17.45 4.40 1.94
N ASP A 92 18.35 5.06 1.21
CA ASP A 92 19.45 4.45 0.44
C ASP A 92 20.34 3.52 1.27
N GLU A 93 20.47 3.77 2.58
CA GLU A 93 21.23 2.95 3.51
C GLU A 93 20.50 1.66 3.93
N GLY A 94 19.31 1.40 3.38
CA GLY A 94 18.46 0.26 3.71
C GLY A 94 17.66 0.44 4.99
N LEU A 95 17.68 1.63 5.60
CA LEU A 95 16.95 1.93 6.82
C LEU A 95 15.48 2.18 6.55
N TYR A 96 14.63 1.55 7.36
CA TYR A 96 13.19 1.79 7.38
C TYR A 96 12.84 2.74 8.52
N GLY A 97 11.89 3.64 8.29
CA GLY A 97 11.45 4.56 9.32
C GLY A 97 10.08 5.16 9.10
N ILE A 98 9.49 5.62 10.19
CA ILE A 98 8.24 6.39 10.18
C ILE A 98 8.61 7.87 9.97
N PRO A 99 8.20 8.50 8.86
CA PRO A 99 8.50 9.90 8.60
C PRO A 99 7.87 10.82 9.64
N ILE A 100 8.56 11.91 9.98
CA ILE A 100 8.02 12.97 10.83
C ILE A 100 7.56 14.12 9.92
N HIS A 101 6.27 14.45 9.98
CA HIS A 101 5.67 15.50 9.16
C HIS A 101 5.75 16.89 9.83
N ASP A 102 6.95 17.31 10.23
CA ASP A 102 7.20 18.63 10.85
C ASP A 102 7.83 19.64 9.88
N GLY A 103 7.92 19.27 8.60
CA GLY A 103 8.59 20.07 7.55
C GLY A 103 10.09 19.83 7.46
N SER A 104 10.66 18.93 8.25
CA SER A 104 12.03 18.43 8.12
C SER A 104 12.07 17.04 7.47
N VAL A 105 13.25 16.62 7.00
CA VAL A 105 13.51 15.25 6.55
C VAL A 105 14.02 14.45 7.75
N SER A 106 13.12 14.06 8.64
CA SER A 106 13.45 13.27 9.83
C SER A 106 12.52 12.07 9.98
N MET A 107 12.99 11.04 10.68
CA MET A 107 12.22 9.82 10.92
C MET A 107 12.49 9.20 12.27
N VAL A 108 11.55 8.36 12.70
CA VAL A 108 11.78 7.37 13.74
C VAL A 108 12.20 6.07 13.06
N VAL A 109 13.46 5.66 13.21
CA VAL A 109 13.99 4.40 12.67
C VAL A 109 13.27 3.22 13.31
N ILE A 110 12.85 2.26 12.48
CA ILE A 110 12.26 0.99 12.93
C ILE A 110 13.23 -0.17 12.66
N ASN A 111 13.42 -1.03 13.65
CA ASN A 111 14.33 -2.19 13.55
C ASN A 111 13.58 -3.51 13.32
N TYR A 112 12.26 -3.48 13.41
CA TYR A 112 11.38 -4.65 13.23
C TYR A 112 10.17 -4.22 12.41
N CYS A 113 9.75 -5.08 11.49
CA CYS A 113 8.53 -4.87 10.71
C CYS A 113 7.30 -4.83 11.63
N PRO A 114 6.49 -3.77 11.60
CA PRO A 114 5.28 -3.66 12.43
C PRO A 114 4.23 -4.75 12.14
N TRP A 115 4.29 -5.34 10.95
CA TRP A 115 3.27 -6.28 10.48
C TRP A 115 3.66 -7.75 10.62
N CYS A 116 4.90 -8.12 10.31
CA CYS A 116 5.35 -9.53 10.39
C CYS A 116 6.38 -9.79 11.50
N GLY A 117 6.88 -8.76 12.19
CA GLY A 117 7.85 -8.90 13.28
C GLY A 117 9.27 -9.26 12.85
N THR A 118 9.55 -9.41 11.55
CA THR A 118 10.89 -9.67 11.02
C THR A 118 11.84 -8.51 11.36
N LYS A 119 13.07 -8.85 11.78
CA LYS A 119 14.15 -7.87 11.97
C LYS A 119 14.58 -7.32 10.60
N LEU A 120 14.59 -5.98 10.49
CA LEU A 120 14.90 -5.25 9.25
C LEU A 120 16.40 -5.00 9.09
#